data_AF-K2RSG0-F1
#
_entry.id   AF-K2RSG0-F1
#
_cell.length_a   1.000
_cell.length_b   1.000
_cell.length_c   1.000
_cell.angle_alpha   90.00
_cell.angle_beta   90.00
_cell.angle_gamma   90.00
#
_symmetry.space_group_name_H-M   'P 1'
#
loop_
_entity.id
_entity.type
_entity.pdbx_description
1 polymer ?
#
loop_
_entity_poly.entity_id
_entity_poly.type
_entity_poly.pdbx_seq_one_letter_code
_entity_poly.pdbx_strand_id
1 'polypeptide(L)'
;MSSKTKYSRKISSKEASNDFIFILKNKLSFFPPLGEVFELKSENSSCKVQVESYPCTCRGPDLPHEHYFIKWEGLEQGDKLEIKRSSSKTNEYLLKIVSHEMYP
;
A
#
# COMPACT_ATOMS: atom_id res chain seq x y z
N MET A 1 7.94 20.56 -9.11
CA MET A 1 7.62 19.11 -9.04
C MET A 1 7.29 18.78 -7.60
N SER A 2 6.01 18.57 -7.27
CA SER A 2 5.61 18.30 -5.88
C SER A 2 5.85 16.83 -5.59
N SER A 3 7.03 16.50 -5.05
CA SER A 3 7.34 15.18 -4.53
C SER A 3 6.28 14.86 -3.47
N LYS A 4 5.28 14.05 -3.83
CA LYS A 4 4.24 13.65 -2.88
C LYS A 4 4.94 12.85 -1.79
N THR A 5 5.14 13.48 -0.63
CA THR A 5 5.81 12.89 0.55
C THR A 5 4.94 11.83 1.25
N LYS A 6 3.72 11.63 0.74
CA LYS A 6 2.73 10.72 1.30
C LYS A 6 1.93 10.01 0.23
N TYR A 7 1.56 8.78 0.54
CA TYR A 7 0.60 7.95 -0.18
C TYR A 7 -0.61 7.73 0.73
N SER A 8 -1.82 7.99 0.25
CA SER A 8 -3.04 7.81 1.03
C SER A 8 -4.06 7.02 0.23
N ARG A 9 -4.79 6.12 0.90
CA ARG A 9 -5.82 5.27 0.28
C ARG A 9 -6.84 4.85 1.34
N LYS A 10 -8.07 4.57 0.89
CA LYS A 10 -9.08 3.85 1.66
C LYS A 10 -9.01 2.36 1.34
N ILE A 11 -8.97 1.51 2.36
CA ILE A 11 -8.96 0.06 2.25
C ILE A 11 -10.31 -0.43 1.73
N SER A 12 -10.25 -1.15 0.63
CA SER A 12 -11.38 -1.90 0.08
C SER A 12 -11.61 -3.21 0.83
N SER A 13 -12.81 -3.78 0.70
CA SER A 13 -13.12 -5.11 1.26
C SER A 13 -12.12 -6.17 0.80
N LYS A 14 -11.66 -6.08 -0.46
CA LYS A 14 -10.70 -7.02 -1.02
C LYS A 14 -9.33 -6.92 -0.36
N GLU A 15 -8.85 -5.70 -0.13
CA GLU A 15 -7.59 -5.46 0.59
C GLU A 15 -7.65 -6.01 2.01
N ALA A 16 -8.72 -5.69 2.75
CA ALA A 16 -8.93 -6.19 4.11
C ALA A 16 -9.03 -7.72 4.18
N SER A 17 -9.75 -8.35 3.25
CA SER A 17 -9.98 -9.81 3.28
C SER A 17 -8.77 -10.65 2.83
N ASN A 18 -7.75 -10.02 2.26
CA ASN A 18 -6.59 -10.73 1.70
C ASN A 18 -5.26 -10.19 2.27
N ASP A 19 -5.32 -9.38 3.33
CA ASP A 19 -4.15 -8.86 4.05
C ASP A 19 -3.11 -8.19 3.14
N PHE A 20 -3.58 -7.30 2.26
CA PHE A 20 -2.69 -6.50 1.44
C PHE A 20 -3.20 -5.09 1.23
N ILE A 21 -2.27 -4.18 0.92
CA ILE A 21 -2.54 -2.81 0.49
C ILE A 21 -2.23 -2.74 -0.99
N PHE A 22 -3.22 -2.42 -1.83
CA PHE A 22 -2.94 -2.15 -3.23
C PHE A 22 -2.10 -0.88 -3.36
N ILE A 23 -1.27 -0.85 -4.39
CA ILE A 23 -0.55 0.34 -4.84
C ILE A 23 -1.04 0.69 -6.24
N LEU A 24 -1.35 1.96 -6.44
CA LEU A 24 -1.70 2.46 -7.76
C LEU A 24 -0.45 2.54 -8.63
N LYS A 25 -0.54 2.12 -9.90
CA LYS A 25 0.58 2.16 -10.86
C LYS A 25 1.25 3.54 -10.93
N ASN A 26 0.46 4.62 -10.94
CA ASN A 26 0.99 6.00 -10.96
C ASN A 26 1.61 6.48 -9.63
N LYS A 27 1.65 5.61 -8.62
CA LYS A 27 2.27 5.83 -7.30
C LYS A 27 3.44 4.90 -7.03
N LEU A 28 3.82 4.03 -7.96
CA LEU A 28 4.96 3.13 -7.76
C LEU A 28 6.26 3.87 -7.47
N SER A 29 6.49 5.02 -8.09
CA SER A 29 7.68 5.86 -7.84
C SER A 29 7.77 6.44 -6.42
N PHE A 30 6.69 6.37 -5.63
CA PHE A 30 6.72 6.71 -4.21
C PHE A 30 7.33 5.61 -3.36
N PHE A 31 7.26 4.35 -3.79
CA PHE A 31 7.83 3.22 -3.08
C PHE A 31 9.23 2.89 -3.63
N PRO A 32 9.99 2.02 -2.94
CA PRO A 32 11.17 1.41 -3.52
C PRO A 32 10.82 0.60 -4.78
N PRO A 33 11.81 0.28 -5.62
CA PRO A 33 11.61 -0.57 -6.79
C PRO A 33 10.88 -1.88 -6.46
N LEU A 34 10.18 -2.45 -7.45
CA LEU A 34 9.50 -3.73 -7.31
C LEU A 34 10.48 -4.82 -6.82
N GLY A 35 10.07 -5.58 -5.80
CA GLY A 35 10.91 -6.61 -5.17
C GLY A 35 11.98 -6.09 -4.22
N GLU A 36 12.17 -4.78 -4.08
CA GLU A 36 13.08 -4.24 -3.08
C GLU A 36 12.42 -4.24 -1.70
N VAL A 37 13.12 -4.83 -0.72
CA VAL A 37 12.65 -4.94 0.67
C VAL A 37 12.88 -3.64 1.41
N PHE A 38 11.85 -3.17 2.10
CA PHE A 38 11.89 -1.99 2.96
C PHE A 38 11.13 -2.22 4.27
N GLU A 39 11.38 -1.37 5.24
CA GLU A 39 10.73 -1.44 6.55
C GLU A 39 9.46 -0.57 6.54
N LEU A 40 8.31 -1.18 6.86
CA LEU A 40 7.03 -0.50 7.04
C LEU A 40 6.61 -0.59 8.51
N LYS A 41 6.43 0.57 9.14
CA LYS A 41 6.08 0.68 10.57
C LYS A 41 4.69 1.25 10.76
N SER A 42 3.88 0.60 11.55
CA SER A 42 2.71 1.18 12.18
C SER A 42 3.02 1.58 13.62
N GLU A 43 2.02 2.10 14.33
CA GLU A 43 2.14 2.43 15.76
C GLU A 43 2.51 1.19 16.62
N ASN A 44 1.99 0.01 16.24
CA ASN A 44 2.11 -1.21 17.04
C ASN A 44 2.99 -2.29 16.40
N SER A 45 3.38 -2.14 15.13
CA SER A 45 4.07 -3.19 14.37
C SER A 45 5.16 -2.61 13.46
N SER A 46 6.21 -3.38 13.21
CA SER A 46 7.24 -3.06 12.23
C SER A 46 7.59 -4.32 11.46
N CYS A 47 7.37 -4.30 10.15
CA CYS A 47 7.62 -5.46 9.29
C CYS A 47 8.49 -5.09 8.10
N LYS A 48 9.30 -6.04 7.66
CA LYS A 48 9.99 -5.95 6.37
C LYS A 48 9.03 -6.42 5.29
N VAL A 49 8.77 -5.56 4.33
CA VAL A 49 7.83 -5.78 3.23
C VAL A 49 8.46 -5.37 1.91
N GLN A 50 7.81 -5.71 0.80
CA GLN A 50 8.24 -5.30 -0.53
C GLN A 50 7.00 -5.01 -1.37
N VAL A 51 7.19 -4.26 -2.47
CA VAL A 51 6.13 -4.12 -3.47
C VAL A 51 6.17 -5.35 -4.38
N GLU A 52 5.08 -6.10 -4.39
CA GLU A 52 4.85 -7.26 -5.25
C GLU A 52 3.90 -6.90 -6.39
N SER A 53 3.92 -7.67 -7.48
CA SER A 53 2.95 -7.57 -8.56
C SER A 53 2.40 -8.94 -8.99
N TYR A 54 1.19 -8.94 -9.55
CA TYR A 54 0.65 -10.10 -10.25
C TYR A 54 -0.12 -9.67 -11.52
N PRO A 55 -0.07 -10.49 -12.59
CA PRO A 55 -0.86 -10.24 -13.79
C PRO A 55 -2.35 -10.47 -13.51
N CYS A 56 -3.19 -9.57 -14.02
CA CYS A 56 -4.63 -9.63 -13.84
C CYS A 56 -5.34 -9.36 -15.17
N THR A 57 -6.41 -10.10 -15.42
CA THR A 57 -7.27 -9.95 -16.60
C THR A 57 -8.65 -9.41 -16.25
N CYS A 58 -8.81 -8.76 -15.09
CA CYS A 58 -10.13 -8.29 -14.63
C CYS A 58 -10.74 -7.17 -15.51
N ARG A 59 -9.98 -6.62 -16.47
CA ARG A 59 -10.47 -5.70 -17.51
C ARG A 59 -10.83 -6.39 -18.83
N GLY A 60 -10.77 -7.72 -18.86
CA GLY A 60 -10.90 -8.54 -20.05
C GLY A 60 -9.56 -9.12 -20.51
N PRO A 61 -9.58 -10.20 -21.30
CA PRO A 61 -8.37 -10.87 -21.79
C PRO A 61 -7.52 -9.97 -22.71
N ASP A 62 -8.15 -9.04 -23.43
CA ASP A 62 -7.49 -8.11 -24.35
C ASP A 62 -6.85 -6.89 -23.67
N LEU A 63 -7.07 -6.71 -22.37
CA LEU A 63 -6.55 -5.60 -21.58
C LEU A 63 -5.81 -6.12 -20.34
N PRO A 64 -4.72 -6.89 -20.51
CA PRO A 64 -3.92 -7.35 -19.38
C PRO A 64 -3.38 -6.15 -18.61
N HIS A 65 -3.56 -6.16 -17.30
CA HIS A 65 -2.97 -5.16 -16.40
C HIS A 65 -2.34 -5.84 -15.20
N GLU A 66 -1.44 -5.12 -14.55
CA GLU A 66 -0.79 -5.59 -13.33
C GLU A 66 -1.43 -4.93 -12.11
N HIS A 67 -1.62 -5.73 -11.08
CA HIS A 67 -1.88 -5.22 -9.75
C HIS A 67 -0.58 -5.19 -8.97
N TYR A 68 -0.36 -4.10 -8.25
CA TYR A 68 0.78 -3.93 -7.36
C TYR A 68 0.28 -3.84 -5.93
N PHE A 69 0.97 -4.44 -4.98
CA PHE A 69 0.52 -4.51 -3.60
C PHE A 69 1.67 -4.69 -2.62
N ILE A 70 1.39 -4.45 -1.34
CA ILE A 70 2.24 -4.77 -0.20
C ILE A 70 1.42 -5.68 0.71
N LYS A 71 1.99 -6.81 1.14
CA LYS A 71 1.38 -7.65 2.19
C LYS A 71 1.40 -6.92 3.52
N TRP A 72 0.23 -6.77 4.14
CA TRP A 72 0.08 -6.12 5.42
C TRP A 72 -1.24 -6.56 6.07
N GLU A 73 -1.13 -7.21 7.22
CA GLU A 73 -2.26 -7.76 7.96
C GLU A 73 -2.89 -6.73 8.91
N GLY A 74 -4.12 -7.02 9.35
CA GLY A 74 -4.80 -6.24 10.39
C GLY A 74 -5.38 -4.92 9.89
N LEU A 75 -5.79 -4.88 8.61
CA LEU A 75 -6.50 -3.77 8.01
C LEU A 75 -7.98 -4.07 7.93
N GLU A 76 -8.81 -3.08 8.24
CA GLU A 76 -10.26 -3.21 8.15
C GLU A 76 -10.80 -2.48 6.93
N GLN A 77 -11.90 -3.00 6.37
CA GLN A 77 -12.60 -2.30 5.31
C GLN A 77 -13.00 -0.91 5.79
N GLY A 78 -12.72 0.11 4.96
CA GLY A 78 -13.07 1.49 5.29
C GLY A 78 -11.95 2.27 5.99
N ASP A 79 -10.88 1.60 6.43
CA ASP A 79 -9.69 2.27 6.94
C ASP A 79 -9.11 3.22 5.91
N LYS A 80 -8.87 4.47 6.32
CA LYS A 80 -8.04 5.40 5.56
C LYS A 80 -6.62 5.30 6.09
N LEU A 81 -5.71 4.84 5.26
CA LEU A 81 -4.28 4.79 5.56
C LEU A 81 -3.54 5.97 4.94
N GLU A 82 -2.46 6.35 5.59
CA GLU A 82 -1.44 7.27 5.09
C GLU A 82 -0.06 6.65 5.30
N ILE A 83 0.67 6.42 4.21
CA ILE A 83 2.05 5.95 4.20
C ILE A 83 2.96 7.13 3.89
N LYS A 84 3.98 7.35 4.72
CA LYS A 84 4.99 8.41 4.56
C LYS A 84 6.38 7.81 4.51
N ARG A 85 7.27 8.43 3.74
CA ARG A 85 8.70 8.15 3.85
C ARG A 85 9.22 8.70 5.19
N SER A 86 10.00 7.91 5.90
CA SER A 86 10.73 8.37 7.07
C SER A 86 11.80 9.38 6.63
N SER A 87 11.83 10.56 7.25
CA SER A 87 12.83 11.59 6.92
C SER A 87 14.26 11.18 7.33
N SER A 88 14.38 10.17 8.20
CA SER A 88 15.65 9.77 8.83
C SER A 88 16.31 8.58 8.16
N LYS A 89 15.58 7.78 7.37
CA LYS A 89 16.12 6.57 6.70
C LYS A 89 15.50 6.40 5.33
N THR A 90 16.34 6.07 4.35
CA THR A 90 15.96 5.96 2.92
C THR A 90 14.97 4.83 2.62
N ASN A 91 15.02 3.71 3.37
CA ASN A 91 14.18 2.53 3.16
C ASN A 91 13.22 2.24 4.34
N GLU A 92 12.77 3.29 5.03
CA GLU A 92 11.79 3.17 6.11
C GLU A 92 10.55 4.01 5.79
N TYR A 93 9.39 3.40 5.97
CA TYR A 93 8.09 4.01 5.73
C TYR A 93 7.22 3.88 6.98
N LEU A 94 6.40 4.90 7.23
CA LEU A 94 5.46 4.95 8.35
C LEU A 94 4.05 4.84 7.80
N LEU A 95 3.31 3.81 8.23
CA LEU A 95 1.89 3.60 8.00
C LEU A 95 1.09 4.13 9.19
N LYS A 96 0.12 4.98 8.90
CA LYS A 96 -0.85 5.46 9.89
C LYS A 96 -2.27 5.24 9.40
N ILE A 97 -3.11 4.64 10.23
CA ILE A 97 -4.56 4.64 10.04
C ILE A 97 -5.08 5.99 10.56
N VAL A 98 -5.62 6.82 9.68
CA VAL A 98 -6.03 8.20 9.99
C VAL A 98 -7.52 8.31 10.32
N SER A 99 -8.33 7.37 9.85
CA SER A 99 -9.74 7.27 10.21
C SER A 99 -10.27 5.89 9.81
N HIS A 100 -11.24 5.37 10.54
CA HIS A 100 -12.04 4.22 10.14
C HIS A 100 -13.47 4.70 9.86
N GLU A 101 -13.95 4.54 8.63
CA GLU A 101 -15.36 4.81 8.31
C GLU A 101 -16.15 3.52 8.37
N MET A 102 -16.77 3.28 9.53
CA MET A 102 -17.71 2.18 9.73
C MET A 102 -18.97 2.50 8.92
N TYR A 103 -19.28 1.68 7.91
CA TYR A 103 -20.59 1.74 7.26
C TYR A 103 -21.61 1.06 8.20
N PRO A 104 -22.73 1.72 8.54
CA PRO A 104 -23.80 1.13 9.34
C PRO A 104 -24.50 -0.03 8.61
#